data_AF-A0A935VRT7-F1
#
_entry.id   AF-A0A935VRT7-F1
#
_cell.length_a   1.000
_cell.length_b   1.000
_cell.length_c   1.000
_cell.angle_alpha   90.00
_cell.angle_beta   90.00
_cell.angle_gamma   90.00
#
_symmetry.space_group_name_H-M   'P 1'
#
loop_
_entity.id
_entity.type
_entity.pdbx_description
1 polymer ?
#
loop_
_entity_poly.entity_id
_entity_poly.type
_entity_poly.pdbx_seq_one_letter_code
_entity_poly.pdbx_strand_id
1 'polypeptide(L)'
;MKKIDYEILFKDNGIFLPDFVSKWKMPRYIILADGDNELLVDFDNIISVEVFIDVIKHRDAIVIKEFLFDTSGKITNEKGEFYINQCIAPLIKTTNVYQTNSALLNFNKKTVPQNFPPGSEWIYYKLYCGEKSADKILQEFIQPLVISLLKNKKIDKWFFIRYSDPDFHLRIRFHLVNKDDIGYVINTFSQAMNSGATGNLIWKTQIDTYTRELDRYTPEAMELAETLFFKDSMQTLSFLNLTQGDEREHARGLWGIKSTDHLLNSFDFTVEEKYQIAKANATAFAKEFNADKLLFQQFNKKYALARMDIKNIINNSFDEKSQWVPLMNLCSNNANDFKSIAQAIIGVNRNNYHPNLQNLISSYIHMSVNRLFISEARFHEMIIYDFLCKYYYTEIKIQANNK
;
A
#
# COMPACT_ATOMS: atom_id res chain seq x y z
N MET A 1 -23.58 -1.98 -23.48
CA MET A 1 -25.05 -2.00 -23.38
C MET A 1 -25.46 -1.57 -21.98
N LYS A 2 -26.49 -0.73 -21.84
CA LYS A 2 -27.05 -0.31 -20.55
C LYS A 2 -28.14 -1.28 -20.10
N LYS A 3 -28.50 -1.29 -18.80
CA LYS A 3 -29.53 -2.17 -18.21
C LYS A 3 -30.78 -2.33 -19.09
N ILE A 4 -31.31 -1.21 -19.55
CA ILE A 4 -32.55 -1.14 -20.35
C ILE A 4 -32.47 -1.91 -21.69
N ASP A 5 -31.26 -2.13 -22.20
CA ASP A 5 -31.03 -2.82 -23.47
C ASP A 5 -31.17 -4.34 -23.35
N TYR A 6 -30.99 -4.90 -22.14
CA TYR A 6 -30.94 -6.34 -21.87
C TYR A 6 -31.83 -6.79 -20.72
N GLU A 7 -32.56 -5.89 -20.06
CA GLU A 7 -33.45 -6.24 -18.93
C GLU A 7 -34.56 -7.22 -19.30
N ILE A 8 -34.89 -7.33 -20.60
CA ILE A 8 -35.85 -8.30 -21.12
C ILE A 8 -35.43 -9.74 -20.83
N LEU A 9 -34.12 -10.01 -20.71
CA LEU A 9 -33.58 -11.34 -20.39
C LEU A 9 -33.94 -11.82 -18.99
N PHE A 10 -34.35 -10.92 -18.08
CA PHE A 10 -34.71 -11.25 -16.70
C PHE A 10 -36.20 -11.55 -16.53
N LYS A 11 -37.02 -11.30 -17.55
CA LYS A 11 -38.46 -11.56 -17.52
C LYS A 11 -38.72 -13.01 -17.94
N ASP A 12 -39.64 -13.67 -17.24
CA ASP A 12 -40.11 -15.03 -17.54
C ASP A 12 -39.00 -16.07 -17.80
N ASN A 13 -38.01 -16.17 -16.89
CA ASN A 13 -36.93 -17.17 -16.90
C ASN A 13 -36.15 -17.30 -18.23
N GLY A 14 -35.88 -16.20 -18.93
CA GLY A 14 -34.99 -16.20 -20.10
C GLY A 14 -35.66 -16.61 -21.42
N ILE A 15 -37.00 -16.72 -21.45
CA ILE A 15 -37.79 -17.01 -22.67
C ILE A 15 -37.52 -16.00 -23.80
N PHE A 16 -37.09 -14.77 -23.47
CA PHE A 16 -36.81 -13.70 -24.42
C PHE A 16 -35.40 -13.71 -25.02
N LEU A 17 -34.60 -14.76 -24.78
CA LEU A 17 -33.27 -14.88 -25.38
C LEU A 17 -33.29 -14.76 -26.93
N PRO A 18 -34.20 -15.43 -27.67
CA PRO A 18 -34.23 -15.32 -29.13
C PRO A 18 -34.50 -13.90 -29.62
N ASP A 19 -35.37 -13.15 -28.93
CA ASP A 19 -35.67 -11.76 -29.26
C ASP A 19 -34.46 -10.85 -29.02
N PHE A 20 -33.74 -11.07 -27.91
CA PHE A 20 -32.52 -10.35 -27.61
C PHE A 20 -31.42 -10.61 -28.66
N VAL A 21 -31.20 -11.88 -29.00
CA VAL A 21 -30.20 -12.31 -29.99
C VAL A 21 -30.54 -11.72 -31.37
N SER A 22 -31.81 -11.78 -31.77
CA SER A 22 -32.29 -11.25 -33.05
C SER A 22 -32.16 -9.72 -33.12
N LYS A 23 -32.62 -9.01 -32.08
CA LYS A 23 -32.58 -7.54 -32.00
C LYS A 23 -31.17 -6.98 -32.16
N TRP A 24 -30.21 -7.61 -31.48
CA TRP A 24 -28.83 -7.14 -31.46
C TRP A 24 -27.91 -7.87 -32.44
N LYS A 25 -28.46 -8.80 -33.24
CA LYS A 25 -27.70 -9.65 -34.19
C LYS A 25 -26.51 -10.32 -33.51
N MET A 26 -26.75 -10.87 -32.32
CA MET A 26 -25.69 -11.50 -31.54
C MET A 26 -25.20 -12.77 -32.24
N PRO A 27 -23.88 -12.95 -32.43
CA PRO A 27 -23.34 -14.24 -32.88
C PRO A 27 -23.53 -15.29 -31.78
N ARG A 28 -23.49 -16.58 -32.15
CA ARG A 28 -23.61 -17.69 -31.20
C ARG A 28 -22.65 -17.54 -30.01
N TYR A 29 -21.40 -17.20 -30.31
CA TYR A 29 -20.36 -16.99 -29.32
C TYR A 29 -20.08 -15.51 -29.13
N ILE A 30 -20.17 -15.04 -27.89
CA ILE A 30 -19.77 -13.70 -27.50
C ILE A 30 -18.85 -13.75 -26.29
N ILE A 31 -18.13 -12.65 -26.03
CA ILE A 31 -17.37 -12.44 -24.82
C ILE A 31 -18.03 -11.36 -23.98
N LEU A 32 -18.42 -11.69 -22.75
CA LEU A 32 -18.74 -10.69 -21.73
C LEU A 32 -17.42 -10.20 -21.10
N ALA A 33 -17.09 -8.94 -21.32
CA ALA A 33 -15.85 -8.33 -20.86
C ALA A 33 -16.07 -7.50 -19.58
N ASP A 34 -15.20 -7.71 -18.59
CA ASP A 34 -15.18 -7.04 -17.30
C ASP A 34 -13.74 -6.65 -16.93
N GLY A 35 -13.30 -5.51 -17.45
CA GLY A 35 -11.89 -5.12 -17.38
C GLY A 35 -11.00 -6.15 -18.08
N ASP A 36 -10.12 -6.80 -17.31
CA ASP A 36 -9.19 -7.84 -17.77
C ASP A 36 -9.81 -9.25 -17.75
N ASN A 37 -11.01 -9.42 -17.17
CA ASN A 37 -11.70 -10.71 -17.15
C ASN A 37 -12.65 -10.82 -18.34
N GLU A 38 -12.55 -11.93 -19.08
CA GLU A 38 -13.39 -12.24 -20.23
C GLU A 38 -14.12 -13.58 -20.02
N LEU A 39 -15.44 -13.57 -20.16
CA LEU A 39 -16.29 -14.76 -20.05
C LEU A 39 -16.90 -15.09 -21.42
N LEU A 40 -16.60 -16.29 -21.93
CA LEU A 40 -17.23 -16.82 -23.14
C LEU A 40 -18.67 -17.24 -22.86
N VAL A 41 -19.59 -16.76 -23.69
CA VAL A 41 -21.00 -17.13 -23.67
C VAL A 41 -21.34 -17.83 -24.98
N ASP A 42 -21.86 -19.06 -24.89
CA ASP A 42 -22.41 -19.82 -26.01
C ASP A 42 -23.94 -19.79 -25.91
N PHE A 43 -24.60 -19.05 -26.79
CA PHE A 43 -26.07 -18.94 -26.79
C PHE A 43 -26.80 -20.24 -27.15
N ASP A 44 -26.11 -21.25 -27.70
CA ASP A 44 -26.69 -22.59 -27.92
C ASP A 44 -26.57 -23.50 -26.68
N ASN A 45 -25.80 -23.07 -25.66
CA ASN A 45 -25.62 -23.82 -24.42
C ASN A 45 -26.44 -23.20 -23.28
N ILE A 46 -27.48 -23.90 -22.84
CA ILE A 46 -28.40 -23.41 -21.81
C ILE A 46 -27.71 -23.04 -20.48
N ILE A 47 -26.70 -23.81 -20.06
CA ILE A 47 -25.95 -23.52 -18.83
C ILE A 47 -25.13 -22.24 -19.00
N SER A 48 -24.53 -22.04 -20.19
CA SER A 48 -23.78 -20.82 -20.50
C SER A 48 -24.68 -19.59 -20.48
N VAL A 49 -25.90 -19.71 -21.02
CA VAL A 49 -26.92 -18.66 -20.99
C VAL A 49 -27.36 -18.36 -19.56
N GLU A 50 -27.64 -19.37 -18.74
CA GLU A 50 -28.02 -19.19 -17.34
C GLU A 50 -26.94 -18.46 -16.55
N VAL A 51 -25.68 -18.86 -16.69
CA VAL A 51 -24.52 -18.19 -16.08
C VAL A 51 -24.41 -16.75 -16.59
N PHE A 52 -24.56 -16.52 -17.89
CA PHE A 52 -24.54 -15.17 -18.45
C PHE A 52 -25.62 -14.28 -17.83
N ILE A 53 -26.87 -14.75 -17.78
CA ILE A 53 -28.00 -14.02 -17.18
C ILE A 53 -27.75 -13.74 -15.70
N ASP A 54 -27.27 -14.75 -14.95
CA ASP A 54 -26.97 -14.63 -13.52
C ASP A 54 -25.90 -13.58 -13.24
N VAL A 55 -24.86 -13.54 -14.08
CA VAL A 55 -23.76 -12.58 -13.98
C VAL A 55 -24.21 -11.15 -14.29
N ILE A 56 -25.10 -10.95 -15.27
CA ILE A 56 -25.50 -9.60 -15.71
C ILE A 56 -26.70 -9.02 -14.95
N LYS A 57 -27.51 -9.83 -14.24
CA LYS A 57 -28.78 -9.40 -13.63
C LYS A 57 -28.65 -8.29 -12.60
N HIS A 58 -27.50 -8.16 -11.94
CA HIS A 58 -27.24 -7.11 -10.95
C HIS A 58 -26.39 -5.95 -11.47
N ARG A 59 -25.99 -5.97 -12.75
CA ARG A 59 -25.15 -4.94 -13.36
C ARG A 59 -25.99 -3.81 -13.96
N ASP A 60 -25.49 -2.58 -13.97
CA ASP A 60 -26.16 -1.44 -14.62
C ASP A 60 -25.75 -1.26 -16.10
N ALA A 61 -24.59 -1.81 -16.47
CA ALA A 61 -24.08 -1.84 -17.83
C ALA A 61 -23.17 -3.06 -18.04
N ILE A 62 -23.06 -3.50 -19.29
CA ILE A 62 -22.19 -4.60 -19.71
C ILE A 62 -21.45 -4.24 -21.00
N VAL A 63 -20.27 -4.81 -21.18
CA VAL A 63 -19.50 -4.75 -22.43
C VAL A 63 -19.49 -6.15 -23.02
N ILE A 64 -19.98 -6.26 -24.25
CA ILE A 64 -19.95 -7.49 -25.03
C ILE A 64 -18.97 -7.26 -26.18
N LYS A 65 -18.07 -8.23 -26.39
CA LYS A 65 -17.15 -8.28 -27.52
C LYS A 65 -17.49 -9.49 -28.39
N GLU A 66 -17.12 -9.40 -29.66
CA GLU A 66 -17.14 -10.57 -30.54
C GLU A 66 -16.09 -11.61 -30.10
N PHE A 67 -16.41 -12.89 -30.25
CA PHE A 67 -15.45 -13.96 -30.10
C PHE A 67 -14.79 -14.25 -31.45
N LEU A 68 -13.49 -13.99 -31.56
CA LEU A 68 -12.76 -14.02 -32.84
C LEU A 68 -12.18 -15.39 -33.22
N PHE A 69 -12.25 -16.38 -32.34
CA PHE A 69 -11.71 -17.71 -32.62
C PHE A 69 -12.78 -18.58 -33.29
N ASP A 70 -12.38 -19.26 -34.37
CA ASP A 70 -13.18 -20.32 -34.98
C ASP A 70 -13.02 -21.62 -34.17
N THR A 71 -14.07 -22.44 -34.17
CA THR A 71 -14.08 -23.80 -33.62
C THR A 71 -13.06 -24.73 -34.28
N SER A 72 -12.54 -24.37 -35.47
CA SER A 72 -11.35 -24.98 -36.05
C SER A 72 -10.09 -24.20 -35.66
N GLY A 73 -9.51 -24.53 -34.49
CA GLY A 73 -8.26 -23.90 -34.06
C GLY A 73 -7.12 -24.15 -35.07
N LYS A 74 -6.17 -23.22 -35.16
CA LYS A 74 -5.02 -23.32 -36.09
C LYS A 74 -3.73 -23.80 -35.43
N ILE A 75 -3.72 -23.88 -34.10
CA ILE A 75 -2.58 -24.32 -33.30
C ILE A 75 -2.96 -25.63 -32.63
N THR A 76 -2.20 -26.70 -32.90
CA THR A 76 -2.41 -28.04 -32.35
C THR A 76 -1.24 -28.51 -31.51
N ASN A 77 -1.49 -29.39 -30.54
CA ASN A 77 -0.44 -30.25 -29.99
C ASN A 77 -0.08 -31.40 -30.95
N GLU A 78 0.88 -32.22 -30.53
CA GLU A 78 1.33 -33.44 -31.21
C GLU A 78 0.21 -34.49 -31.38
N LYS A 79 -0.88 -34.40 -30.61
CA LYS A 79 -2.06 -35.28 -30.69
C LYS A 79 -3.15 -34.73 -31.59
N GLY A 80 -2.96 -33.55 -32.20
CA GLY A 80 -3.95 -32.91 -33.07
C GLY A 80 -5.06 -32.16 -32.33
N GLU A 81 -4.96 -31.97 -31.01
CA GLU A 81 -5.93 -31.17 -30.24
C GLU A 81 -5.57 -29.68 -30.36
N PHE A 82 -6.58 -28.84 -30.55
CA PHE A 82 -6.38 -27.42 -30.81
C PHE A 82 -6.34 -26.57 -29.52
N TYR A 83 -5.60 -25.47 -29.54
CA TYR A 83 -5.57 -24.47 -28.47
C TYR A 83 -6.04 -23.09 -28.95
N ILE A 84 -6.66 -22.35 -28.02
CA ILE A 84 -6.77 -20.90 -28.11
C ILE A 84 -5.44 -20.31 -27.65
N ASN A 85 -4.86 -19.42 -28.45
CA ASN A 85 -3.52 -18.88 -28.21
C ASN A 85 -3.52 -17.34 -28.18
N GLN A 86 -2.54 -16.80 -27.46
CA GLN A 86 -2.18 -15.38 -27.49
C GLN A 86 -0.73 -15.26 -27.96
N CYS A 87 -0.44 -14.29 -28.82
CA CYS A 87 0.93 -13.97 -29.26
C CYS A 87 1.29 -12.57 -28.76
N ILE A 88 2.43 -12.45 -28.09
CA ILE A 88 2.96 -11.16 -27.60
C ILE A 88 4.15 -10.78 -28.49
N ALA A 89 4.01 -9.69 -29.23
CA ALA A 89 5.07 -9.14 -30.07
C ALA A 89 5.57 -7.81 -29.48
N PRO A 90 6.79 -7.75 -28.93
CA PRO A 90 7.38 -6.49 -28.47
C PRO A 90 7.88 -5.68 -29.67
N LEU A 91 7.40 -4.44 -29.81
CA LEU A 91 7.91 -3.50 -30.82
C LEU A 91 8.91 -2.54 -30.19
N ILE A 92 10.11 -2.47 -30.77
CA ILE A 92 11.18 -1.58 -30.33
C ILE A 92 11.37 -0.51 -31.41
N LYS A 93 11.36 0.76 -31.02
CA LYS A 93 11.72 1.85 -31.93
C LYS A 93 13.23 1.81 -32.19
N THR A 94 13.62 1.58 -33.43
CA THR A 94 15.03 1.55 -33.87
C THR A 94 15.59 2.95 -34.13
N THR A 95 14.72 3.95 -34.31
CA THR A 95 15.09 5.36 -34.45
C THR A 95 14.93 6.09 -33.12
N ASN A 96 15.92 6.89 -32.74
CA ASN A 96 15.89 7.67 -31.52
C ASN A 96 14.85 8.81 -31.66
N VAL A 97 13.68 8.66 -31.03
CA VAL A 97 12.57 9.63 -31.15
C VAL A 97 12.62 10.70 -30.06
N TYR A 98 13.45 10.48 -29.04
CA TYR A 98 13.73 11.48 -28.01
C TYR A 98 15.01 12.22 -28.41
N GLN A 99 14.90 13.53 -28.66
CA GLN A 99 16.06 14.39 -28.55
C GLN A 99 16.46 14.41 -27.07
N THR A 100 17.47 13.60 -26.72
CA THR A 100 18.14 13.77 -25.44
C THR A 100 18.74 15.17 -25.45
N ASN A 101 18.16 16.10 -24.69
CA ASN A 101 18.89 17.28 -24.25
C ASN A 101 20.11 16.77 -23.49
N SER A 102 21.25 16.69 -24.17
CA SER A 102 22.54 16.27 -23.63
C SER A 102 23.00 17.16 -22.46
N ALA A 103 22.35 18.32 -22.27
CA ALA A 103 22.44 19.14 -21.07
C ALA A 103 21.96 18.44 -19.77
N LEU A 104 21.18 17.34 -19.86
CA LEU A 104 20.70 16.56 -18.71
C LEU A 104 21.70 15.51 -18.19
N LEU A 105 22.86 15.33 -18.83
CA LEU A 105 23.80 14.25 -18.47
C LEU A 105 24.99 14.70 -17.61
N ASN A 106 25.11 16.00 -17.30
CA ASN A 106 26.12 16.51 -16.38
C ASN A 106 25.54 16.76 -14.98
N PHE A 107 24.86 15.77 -14.41
CA PHE A 107 24.67 15.72 -12.97
C PHE A 107 25.80 14.91 -12.38
N ASN A 108 26.53 15.50 -11.43
CA ASN A 108 27.25 14.75 -10.42
C ASN A 108 26.19 13.94 -9.62
N LYS A 109 25.66 12.86 -10.22
CA LYS A 109 24.75 11.94 -9.53
C LYS A 109 25.50 11.45 -8.32
N LYS A 110 24.98 11.70 -7.12
CA LYS A 110 25.44 11.02 -5.92
C LYS A 110 25.25 9.53 -6.18
N THR A 111 26.34 8.82 -6.46
CA THR A 111 26.31 7.38 -6.69
C THR A 111 26.19 6.70 -5.33
N VAL A 112 24.96 6.57 -4.84
CA VAL A 112 24.67 5.75 -3.67
C VAL A 112 24.56 4.29 -4.12
N PRO A 113 25.13 3.32 -3.36
CA PRO A 113 24.93 1.91 -3.66
C PRO A 113 23.44 1.57 -3.62
N GLN A 114 22.96 0.81 -4.61
CA GLN A 114 21.56 0.39 -4.72
C GLN A 114 21.33 -1.00 -4.12
N ASN A 115 22.27 -1.93 -4.30
CA ASN A 115 22.13 -3.32 -3.90
C ASN A 115 23.13 -3.68 -2.79
N PHE A 116 22.62 -4.28 -1.73
CA PHE A 116 23.40 -4.77 -0.60
C PHE A 116 23.17 -6.28 -0.45
N PRO A 117 24.01 -7.13 -1.07
CA PRO A 117 23.93 -8.56 -0.90
C PRO A 117 24.28 -8.99 0.54
N PRO A 118 23.95 -10.24 0.92
CA PRO A 118 24.41 -10.79 2.20
C PRO A 118 25.93 -10.66 2.33
N GLY A 119 26.38 -10.10 3.45
CA GLY A 119 27.79 -9.76 3.64
C GLY A 119 28.14 -8.28 3.45
N SER A 120 27.20 -7.41 3.07
CA SER A 120 27.38 -5.94 3.04
C SER A 120 27.11 -5.27 4.39
N GLU A 121 27.08 -3.92 4.46
CA GLU A 121 26.73 -3.18 5.68
C GLU A 121 25.23 -3.27 6.06
N TRP A 122 24.39 -3.83 5.18
CA TRP A 122 22.99 -4.14 5.49
C TRP A 122 22.78 -5.64 5.62
N ILE A 123 22.09 -6.04 6.70
CA ILE A 123 21.55 -7.39 6.86
C ILE A 123 20.04 -7.32 6.65
N TYR A 124 19.52 -8.14 5.74
CA TYR A 124 18.10 -8.18 5.42
C TYR A 124 17.52 -9.60 5.60
N TYR A 125 16.56 -9.71 6.52
CA TYR A 125 15.80 -10.91 6.79
C TYR A 125 14.37 -10.81 6.28
N LYS A 126 13.86 -11.93 5.75
CA LYS A 126 12.43 -12.23 5.63
C LYS A 126 12.05 -13.24 6.70
N LEU A 127 11.11 -12.86 7.57
CA LEU A 127 10.56 -13.71 8.61
C LEU A 127 9.12 -14.07 8.25
N TYR A 128 8.92 -15.28 7.73
CA TYR A 128 7.61 -15.79 7.35
C TYR A 128 6.84 -16.22 8.59
N CYS A 129 5.69 -15.57 8.79
CA CYS A 129 4.87 -15.67 10.00
C CYS A 129 3.40 -15.37 9.69
N GLY A 130 2.50 -15.64 10.63
CA GLY A 130 1.09 -15.28 10.48
C GLY A 130 0.85 -13.78 10.72
N GLU A 131 -0.10 -13.17 10.02
CA GLU A 131 -0.45 -11.74 10.18
C GLU A 131 -0.69 -11.34 11.64
N LYS A 132 -1.44 -12.16 12.38
CA LYS A 132 -1.75 -11.93 13.80
C LYS A 132 -0.54 -12.12 14.73
N SER A 133 0.42 -12.96 14.31
CA SER A 133 1.65 -13.24 15.06
C SER A 133 2.72 -12.16 14.86
N ALA A 134 2.62 -11.37 13.80
CA ALA A 134 3.63 -10.39 13.42
C ALA A 134 3.87 -9.32 14.49
N ASP A 135 2.79 -8.80 15.09
CA ASP A 135 2.90 -7.86 16.22
C ASP A 135 3.63 -8.46 17.42
N LYS A 136 3.30 -9.71 17.75
CA LYS A 136 3.95 -10.45 18.83
C LYS A 136 5.43 -10.65 18.54
N ILE A 137 5.78 -11.02 17.30
CA ILE A 137 7.17 -11.14 16.85
C ILE A 137 7.93 -9.82 17.04
N LEU A 138 7.32 -8.71 16.61
CA LEU A 138 7.89 -7.39 16.72
C LEU A 138 8.12 -6.97 18.18
N GLN A 139 7.12 -7.17 19.04
CA GLN A 139 7.13 -6.71 20.42
C GLN A 139 7.98 -7.59 21.35
N GLU A 140 7.86 -8.91 21.25
CA GLU A 140 8.50 -9.83 22.19
C GLU A 140 9.93 -10.22 21.79
N PHE A 141 10.27 -10.18 20.49
CA PHE A 141 11.56 -10.70 20.02
C PHE A 141 12.39 -9.65 19.29
N ILE A 142 11.81 -8.92 18.32
CA ILE A 142 12.56 -7.91 17.56
C ILE A 142 12.88 -6.70 18.42
N GLN A 143 11.94 -6.21 19.24
CA GLN A 143 12.16 -5.04 20.06
C GLN A 143 13.31 -5.21 21.07
N PRO A 144 13.38 -6.27 21.90
CA PRO A 144 14.52 -6.46 22.80
C PRO A 144 15.85 -6.59 22.03
N LEU A 145 15.82 -7.28 20.88
CA LEU A 145 16.98 -7.44 20.01
C LEU A 145 17.49 -6.08 19.51
N VAL A 146 16.65 -5.25 18.90
CA VAL A 146 17.08 -3.96 18.33
C VAL A 146 17.56 -3.01 19.42
N ILE A 147 16.92 -3.00 20.61
CA ILE A 147 17.36 -2.18 21.75
C ILE A 147 18.77 -2.61 22.18
N SER A 148 19.02 -3.91 22.29
CA SER A 148 20.34 -4.45 22.64
C SER A 148 21.40 -4.08 21.59
N LEU A 149 21.11 -4.29 20.30
CA LEU A 149 22.04 -4.01 19.21
C LEU A 149 22.36 -2.51 19.08
N LEU A 150 21.37 -1.63 19.24
CA LEU A 150 21.55 -0.18 19.25
C LEU A 150 22.39 0.27 20.45
N LYS A 151 22.07 -0.21 21.65
CA LYS A 151 22.81 0.12 22.89
C LYS A 151 24.28 -0.30 22.80
N ASN A 152 24.55 -1.46 22.21
CA ASN A 152 25.90 -1.98 21.99
C ASN A 152 26.58 -1.41 20.74
N LYS A 153 25.96 -0.44 20.05
CA LYS A 153 26.46 0.22 18.83
C LYS A 153 26.84 -0.75 17.72
N LYS A 154 26.12 -1.88 17.63
CA LYS A 154 26.28 -2.88 16.55
C LYS A 154 25.51 -2.50 15.31
N ILE A 155 24.40 -1.80 15.51
CA ILE A 155 23.60 -1.18 14.46
C ILE A 155 23.38 0.29 14.82
N ASP A 156 23.20 1.15 13.81
CA ASP A 156 22.79 2.55 13.97
C ASP A 156 21.36 2.79 13.44
N LYS A 157 20.91 1.98 12.48
CA LYS A 157 19.57 2.01 11.91
C LYS A 157 19.02 0.60 11.77
N TRP A 158 17.72 0.49 11.91
CA TRP A 158 16.98 -0.69 11.49
C TRP A 158 15.58 -0.27 11.07
N PHE A 159 14.92 -1.06 10.25
CA PHE A 159 13.50 -0.86 9.99
C PHE A 159 12.87 -2.17 9.54
N PHE A 160 11.56 -2.24 9.66
CA PHE A 160 10.78 -3.37 9.13
C PHE A 160 9.69 -2.88 8.19
N ILE A 161 9.17 -3.79 7.37
CA ILE A 161 7.92 -3.60 6.62
C ILE A 161 7.15 -4.92 6.66
N ARG A 162 5.82 -4.86 6.48
CA ARG A 162 4.96 -6.04 6.33
C ARG A 162 4.76 -6.31 4.86
N TYR A 163 4.89 -7.56 4.42
CA TYR A 163 4.82 -7.91 3.01
C TYR A 163 4.13 -9.25 2.81
N SER A 164 3.48 -9.41 1.67
CA SER A 164 2.81 -10.65 1.27
C SER A 164 3.26 -11.00 -0.14
N ASP A 165 4.26 -11.89 -0.26
CA ASP A 165 4.68 -12.52 -1.54
C ASP A 165 5.79 -13.56 -1.29
N PRO A 166 5.58 -14.87 -1.55
CA PRO A 166 4.29 -15.51 -1.83
C PRO A 166 3.37 -15.57 -0.59
N ASP A 167 3.97 -15.64 0.60
CA ASP A 167 3.27 -15.69 1.89
C ASP A 167 3.54 -14.43 2.71
N PHE A 168 2.72 -14.19 3.74
CA PHE A 168 2.94 -13.08 4.68
C PHE A 168 4.27 -13.23 5.43
N HIS A 169 5.03 -12.14 5.49
CA HIS A 169 6.29 -12.07 6.20
C HIS A 169 6.64 -10.66 6.65
N LEU A 170 7.47 -10.58 7.69
CA LEU A 170 8.16 -9.35 8.07
C LEU A 170 9.48 -9.26 7.31
N ARG A 171 9.75 -8.10 6.69
CA ARG A 171 11.02 -7.78 6.06
C ARG A 171 11.80 -6.86 7.00
N ILE A 172 12.81 -7.39 7.67
CA ILE A 172 13.58 -6.70 8.72
C ILE A 172 14.98 -6.40 8.21
N ARG A 173 15.40 -5.15 8.33
CA ARG A 173 16.70 -4.68 7.85
C ARG A 173 17.48 -4.02 8.97
N PHE A 174 18.75 -4.35 9.07
CA PHE A 174 19.70 -3.80 10.03
C PHE A 174 20.86 -3.17 9.26
N HIS A 175 21.20 -1.93 9.57
CA HIS A 175 22.42 -1.30 9.10
C HIS A 175 23.49 -1.45 10.18
N LEU A 176 24.64 -2.01 9.79
CA LEU A 176 25.76 -2.24 10.68
C LEU A 176 26.59 -0.97 10.83
N VAL A 177 27.01 -0.67 12.06
CA VAL A 177 27.99 0.40 12.29
C VAL A 177 29.37 -0.02 11.76
N ASN A 178 29.74 -1.28 12.00
CA ASN A 178 30.91 -1.91 11.43
C ASN A 178 30.50 -3.23 10.76
N LYS A 179 30.84 -3.38 9.49
CA LYS A 179 30.61 -4.58 8.70
C LYS A 179 31.17 -5.85 9.35
N ASP A 180 32.28 -5.75 10.10
CA ASP A 180 32.90 -6.88 10.78
C ASP A 180 32.03 -7.47 11.90
N ASP A 181 31.04 -6.71 12.41
CA ASP A 181 30.07 -7.17 13.41
C ASP A 181 28.97 -8.07 12.81
N ILE A 182 28.97 -8.32 11.49
CA ILE A 182 27.92 -9.10 10.82
C ILE A 182 27.69 -10.47 11.48
N GLY A 183 28.76 -11.20 11.81
CA GLY A 183 28.66 -12.52 12.45
C GLY A 183 28.04 -12.44 13.84
N TYR A 184 28.37 -11.40 14.60
CA TYR A 184 27.77 -11.14 15.90
C TYR A 184 26.26 -10.88 15.76
N VAL A 185 25.86 -9.98 14.86
CA VAL A 185 24.45 -9.61 14.67
C VAL A 185 23.63 -10.80 14.16
N ILE A 186 24.16 -11.59 13.22
CA ILE A 186 23.50 -12.82 12.74
C ILE A 186 23.31 -13.81 13.90
N ASN A 187 24.33 -14.03 14.72
CA ASN A 187 24.24 -14.95 15.86
C ASN A 187 23.23 -14.47 16.91
N THR A 188 23.25 -13.18 17.26
CA THR A 188 22.28 -12.61 18.22
C THR A 188 20.85 -12.68 17.67
N PHE A 189 20.66 -12.40 16.38
CA PHE A 189 19.37 -12.56 15.72
C PHE A 189 18.89 -14.01 15.75
N SER A 190 19.75 -14.95 15.38
CA SER A 190 19.46 -16.39 15.40
C SER A 190 19.07 -16.88 16.80
N GLN A 191 19.78 -16.44 17.84
CA GLN A 191 19.44 -16.75 19.24
C GLN A 191 18.06 -16.22 19.64
N ALA A 192 17.72 -14.98 19.26
CA ALA A 192 16.41 -14.41 19.54
C ALA A 192 15.29 -15.17 18.80
N MET A 193 15.50 -15.50 17.52
CA MET A 193 14.52 -16.15 16.64
C MET A 193 14.44 -17.68 16.79
N ASN A 194 15.34 -18.31 17.56
CA ASN A 194 15.31 -19.75 17.87
C ASN A 194 14.96 -20.03 19.34
N SER A 195 14.58 -19.01 20.10
CA SER A 195 14.04 -19.24 21.45
C SER A 195 12.77 -20.10 21.35
N GLY A 196 12.55 -21.06 22.25
CA GLY A 196 11.45 -22.04 22.13
C GLY A 196 10.04 -21.45 21.94
N ALA A 197 9.84 -20.17 22.30
CA ALA A 197 8.61 -19.42 22.09
C ALA A 197 8.38 -18.95 20.63
N THR A 198 9.45 -18.81 19.82
CA THR A 198 9.38 -18.37 18.41
C THR A 198 9.09 -19.48 17.41
N GLY A 199 9.43 -20.74 17.75
CA GLY A 199 9.31 -21.88 16.83
C GLY A 199 7.89 -22.17 16.33
N ASN A 200 6.87 -21.69 17.04
CA ASN A 200 5.47 -21.79 16.63
C ASN A 200 4.93 -20.53 15.92
N LEU A 201 5.72 -19.44 15.86
CA LEU A 201 5.31 -18.15 15.29
C LEU A 201 5.97 -17.87 13.94
N ILE A 202 7.21 -18.32 13.74
CA ILE A 202 8.00 -18.13 12.53
C ILE A 202 8.31 -19.51 11.95
N TRP A 203 7.77 -19.82 10.76
CA TRP A 203 8.01 -21.13 10.13
C TRP A 203 9.17 -21.13 9.14
N LYS A 204 9.59 -19.95 8.67
CA LYS A 204 10.72 -19.80 7.75
C LYS A 204 11.43 -18.46 7.94
N THR A 205 12.76 -18.52 7.95
CA THR A 205 13.65 -17.35 7.96
C THR A 205 14.54 -17.39 6.74
N GLN A 206 14.68 -16.27 6.03
CA GLN A 206 15.52 -16.15 4.84
C GLN A 206 16.36 -14.88 4.90
N ILE A 207 17.63 -14.96 4.53
CA ILE A 207 18.50 -13.81 4.26
C ILE A 207 18.42 -13.49 2.76
N ASP A 208 18.34 -12.22 2.41
CA ASP A 208 18.18 -11.77 1.02
C ASP A 208 18.98 -10.47 0.75
N THR A 209 19.05 -10.05 -0.51
CA THR A 209 19.67 -8.78 -0.92
C THR A 209 18.73 -7.61 -0.63
N TYR A 210 19.23 -6.58 0.06
CA TYR A 210 18.49 -5.33 0.19
C TYR A 210 18.74 -4.44 -1.04
N THR A 211 17.67 -4.17 -1.79
CA THR A 211 17.68 -3.26 -2.93
C THR A 211 16.95 -1.97 -2.58
N ARG A 212 17.64 -0.83 -2.65
CA ARG A 212 17.08 0.50 -2.45
C ARG A 212 16.16 0.91 -3.61
N GLU A 213 15.03 1.52 -3.27
CA GLU A 213 14.05 2.09 -4.21
C GLU A 213 14.45 3.54 -4.59
N LEU A 214 15.59 3.69 -5.29
CA LEU A 214 16.15 5.00 -5.63
C LEU A 214 15.22 5.84 -6.52
N ASP A 215 14.40 5.21 -7.36
CA ASP A 215 13.41 5.90 -8.19
C ASP A 215 12.30 6.53 -7.35
N ARG A 216 11.99 5.94 -6.19
CA ARG A 216 10.92 6.37 -5.29
C ARG A 216 11.39 7.43 -4.30
N TYR A 217 12.57 7.24 -3.72
CA TYR A 217 13.09 8.09 -2.63
C TYR A 217 14.25 9.00 -3.00
N THR A 218 14.64 9.02 -4.28
CA THR A 218 15.80 9.72 -4.85
C THR A 218 17.16 9.28 -4.29
N PRO A 219 18.22 9.23 -5.11
CA PRO A 219 19.58 8.96 -4.62
C PRO A 219 20.03 9.89 -3.49
N GLU A 220 19.62 11.16 -3.52
CA GLU A 220 20.04 12.18 -2.58
C GLU A 220 19.35 12.06 -1.22
N ALA A 221 18.06 11.68 -1.21
CA ALA A 221 17.29 11.55 0.02
C ALA A 221 17.24 10.10 0.56
N MET A 222 17.74 9.09 -0.16
CA MET A 222 17.61 7.68 0.24
C MET A 222 18.12 7.37 1.67
N GLU A 223 19.28 7.88 2.08
CA GLU A 223 19.82 7.64 3.43
C GLU A 223 19.00 8.36 4.53
N LEU A 224 18.38 9.49 4.17
CA LEU A 224 17.44 10.21 5.04
C LEU A 224 16.11 9.46 5.12
N ALA A 225 15.64 8.89 4.01
CA ALA A 225 14.46 8.02 3.97
C ALA A 225 14.65 6.78 4.87
N GLU A 226 15.83 6.14 4.84
CA GLU A 226 16.17 5.03 5.75
C GLU A 226 16.16 5.46 7.22
N THR A 227 16.60 6.69 7.50
CA THR A 227 16.56 7.26 8.85
C THR A 227 15.12 7.50 9.29
N LEU A 228 14.27 7.99 8.39
CA LEU A 228 12.84 8.16 8.64
C LEU A 228 12.15 6.82 8.87
N PHE A 229 12.44 5.80 8.06
CA PHE A 229 11.92 4.43 8.25
C PHE A 229 12.31 3.83 9.59
N PHE A 230 13.53 4.11 10.06
CA PHE A 230 13.97 3.69 11.37
C PHE A 230 13.17 4.36 12.48
N LYS A 231 13.01 5.69 12.43
CA LYS A 231 12.22 6.42 13.42
C LYS A 231 10.75 6.00 13.44
N ASP A 232 10.15 5.80 12.28
CA ASP A 232 8.78 5.30 12.10
C ASP A 232 8.61 3.85 12.60
N SER A 233 9.60 2.99 12.38
CA SER A 233 9.62 1.63 12.95
C SER A 233 9.68 1.64 14.48
N MET A 234 10.49 2.52 15.07
CA MET A 234 10.56 2.71 16.52
C MET A 234 9.26 3.27 17.11
N GLN A 235 8.61 4.21 16.42
CA GLN A 235 7.29 4.71 16.82
C GLN A 235 6.23 3.61 16.79
N THR A 236 6.26 2.74 15.78
CA THR A 236 5.35 1.60 15.69
C THR A 236 5.56 0.63 16.85
N LEU A 237 6.80 0.32 17.23
CA LEU A 237 7.06 -0.50 18.44
C LEU A 237 6.53 0.17 19.70
N SER A 238 6.75 1.48 19.87
CA SER A 238 6.22 2.22 21.02
C SER A 238 4.69 2.17 21.07
N PHE A 239 4.02 2.32 19.92
CA PHE A 239 2.56 2.15 19.81
C PHE A 239 2.12 0.75 20.27
N LEU A 240 2.81 -0.31 19.83
CA LEU A 240 2.49 -1.69 20.23
C LEU A 240 2.64 -1.93 21.73
N ASN A 241 3.56 -1.23 22.40
CA ASN A 241 3.73 -1.34 23.86
C ASN A 241 2.67 -0.59 24.66
N LEU A 242 2.13 0.48 24.10
CA LEU A 242 1.11 1.30 24.77
C LEU A 242 -0.32 0.80 24.54
N THR A 243 -0.51 -0.19 23.66
CA THR A 243 -1.84 -0.67 23.26
C THR A 243 -1.90 -2.19 23.32
N GLN A 244 -3.02 -2.77 23.76
CA GLN A 244 -3.22 -4.22 23.82
C GLN A 244 -4.70 -4.56 23.61
N GLY A 245 -5.01 -5.83 23.35
CA GLY A 245 -6.38 -6.32 23.23
C GLY A 245 -7.17 -5.71 22.06
N ASP A 246 -8.49 -5.81 22.13
CA ASP A 246 -9.40 -5.37 21.06
C ASP A 246 -9.37 -3.84 20.84
N GLU A 247 -9.05 -3.07 21.89
CA GLU A 247 -8.92 -1.61 21.81
C GLU A 247 -7.76 -1.16 20.92
N ARG A 248 -6.75 -2.03 20.71
CA ARG A 248 -5.60 -1.74 19.85
C ARG A 248 -6.03 -1.40 18.42
N GLU A 249 -7.04 -2.05 17.88
CA GLU A 249 -7.46 -1.81 16.49
C GLU A 249 -8.13 -0.44 16.33
N HIS A 250 -8.90 0.01 17.32
CA HIS A 250 -9.40 1.39 17.35
C HIS A 250 -8.23 2.38 17.50
N ALA A 251 -7.27 2.07 18.38
CA ALA A 251 -6.07 2.86 18.57
C ALA A 251 -5.24 3.01 17.29
N ARG A 252 -5.14 1.96 16.46
CA ARG A 252 -4.43 2.02 15.16
C ARG A 252 -5.06 3.03 14.22
N GLY A 253 -6.39 3.07 14.16
CA GLY A 253 -7.11 4.03 13.32
C GLY A 253 -6.77 5.47 13.70
N LEU A 254 -6.88 5.79 14.99
CA LEU A 254 -6.55 7.13 15.51
C LEU A 254 -5.05 7.44 15.38
N TRP A 255 -4.18 6.48 15.70
CA TRP A 255 -2.74 6.65 15.57
C TRP A 255 -2.30 6.85 14.12
N GLY A 256 -2.86 6.11 13.17
CA GLY A 256 -2.57 6.27 11.74
C GLY A 256 -2.95 7.66 11.23
N ILE A 257 -4.07 8.22 11.70
CA ILE A 257 -4.47 9.61 11.42
C ILE A 257 -3.47 10.59 12.04
N LYS A 258 -3.12 10.41 13.32
CA LYS A 258 -2.20 11.28 14.05
C LYS A 258 -0.79 11.27 13.47
N SER A 259 -0.23 10.09 13.19
CA SER A 259 1.11 9.94 12.63
C SER A 259 1.19 10.52 11.22
N THR A 260 0.14 10.35 10.41
CA THR A 260 0.04 10.95 9.07
C THR A 260 0.00 12.47 9.15
N ASP A 261 -0.85 13.06 10.01
CA ASP A 261 -0.86 14.52 10.18
C ASP A 261 0.46 15.05 10.75
N HIS A 262 1.06 14.32 11.70
CA HIS A 262 2.37 14.66 12.25
C HIS A 262 3.45 14.70 11.17
N LEU A 263 3.51 13.69 10.30
CA LEU A 263 4.46 13.63 9.20
C LEU A 263 4.22 14.78 8.19
N LEU A 264 2.96 15.07 7.85
CA LEU A 264 2.61 16.21 7.00
C LEU A 264 3.08 17.55 7.62
N ASN A 265 2.93 17.74 8.93
CA ASN A 265 3.46 18.91 9.65
C ASN A 265 5.00 18.98 9.60
N SER A 266 5.69 17.85 9.73
CA SER A 266 7.16 17.81 9.67
C SER A 266 7.67 18.34 8.33
N PHE A 267 6.94 18.10 7.24
CA PHE A 267 7.24 18.57 5.90
C PHE A 267 6.74 20.00 5.58
N ASP A 268 6.23 20.75 6.57
CA ASP A 268 5.73 22.13 6.41
C ASP A 268 4.54 22.29 5.46
N PHE A 269 3.76 21.24 5.23
CA PHE A 269 2.54 21.38 4.45
C PHE A 269 1.50 22.21 5.23
N THR A 270 1.00 23.25 4.57
CA THR A 270 -0.16 24.05 5.00
C THR A 270 -1.43 23.21 5.05
N VAL A 271 -2.46 23.67 5.76
CA VAL A 271 -3.73 22.91 5.88
C VAL A 271 -4.37 22.70 4.49
N GLU A 272 -4.26 23.69 3.61
CA GLU A 272 -4.70 23.61 2.22
C GLU A 272 -3.95 22.55 1.43
N GLU A 273 -2.62 22.51 1.52
CA GLU A 273 -1.82 21.49 0.84
C GLU A 273 -2.10 20.09 1.39
N LYS A 274 -2.22 19.94 2.72
CA LYS A 274 -2.62 18.69 3.36
C LYS A 274 -3.98 18.21 2.86
N TYR A 275 -4.95 19.11 2.72
CA TYR A 275 -6.25 18.79 2.13
C TYR A 275 -6.13 18.28 0.69
N GLN A 276 -5.32 18.93 -0.16
CA GLN A 276 -5.12 18.47 -1.53
C GLN A 276 -4.42 17.10 -1.60
N ILE A 277 -3.41 16.87 -0.76
CA ILE A 277 -2.72 15.58 -0.66
C ILE A 277 -3.70 14.48 -0.24
N ALA A 278 -4.48 14.71 0.82
CA ALA A 278 -5.45 13.75 1.31
C ALA A 278 -6.55 13.47 0.29
N LYS A 279 -7.08 14.51 -0.37
CA LYS A 279 -8.10 14.38 -1.41
C LYS A 279 -7.60 13.59 -2.63
N ALA A 280 -6.40 13.89 -3.12
CA ALA A 280 -5.82 13.21 -4.27
C ALA A 280 -5.65 11.71 -4.00
N ASN A 281 -5.07 11.35 -2.84
CA ASN A 281 -4.87 9.96 -2.47
C ASN A 281 -6.19 9.23 -2.18
N ALA A 282 -7.14 9.86 -1.46
CA ALA A 282 -8.47 9.29 -1.23
C ALA A 282 -9.19 9.00 -2.55
N THR A 283 -9.09 9.89 -3.53
CA THR A 283 -9.69 9.70 -4.86
C THR A 283 -9.01 8.57 -5.63
N ALA A 284 -7.69 8.49 -5.57
CA ALA A 284 -6.93 7.42 -6.24
C ALA A 284 -7.27 6.04 -5.66
N PHE A 285 -7.29 5.89 -4.34
CA PHE A 285 -7.68 4.64 -3.68
C PHE A 285 -9.16 4.30 -3.92
N ALA A 286 -10.06 5.28 -3.89
CA ALA A 286 -11.46 5.04 -4.20
C ALA A 286 -11.64 4.45 -5.61
N LYS A 287 -10.84 4.91 -6.58
CA LYS A 287 -10.81 4.32 -7.92
C LYS A 287 -10.23 2.91 -7.92
N GLU A 288 -9.12 2.69 -7.21
CA GLU A 288 -8.48 1.37 -7.09
C GLU A 288 -9.42 0.31 -6.50
N PHE A 289 -10.15 0.64 -5.44
CA PHE A 289 -11.07 -0.27 -4.76
C PHE A 289 -12.47 -0.30 -5.38
N ASN A 290 -12.71 0.39 -6.51
CA ASN A 290 -14.04 0.57 -7.10
C ASN A 290 -15.09 1.01 -6.06
N ALA A 291 -14.71 1.96 -5.20
CA ALA A 291 -15.51 2.41 -4.08
C ALA A 291 -16.85 2.97 -4.56
N ASP A 292 -17.94 2.32 -4.16
CA ASP A 292 -19.28 2.67 -4.53
C ASP A 292 -19.94 3.63 -3.51
N LYS A 293 -21.15 4.07 -3.83
CA LYS A 293 -21.91 4.98 -2.97
C LYS A 293 -22.18 4.38 -1.58
N LEU A 294 -22.38 3.06 -1.48
CA LEU A 294 -22.65 2.37 -0.23
C LEU A 294 -21.41 2.38 0.68
N LEU A 295 -20.23 2.12 0.12
CA LEU A 295 -18.97 2.18 0.86
C LEU A 295 -18.72 3.58 1.43
N PHE A 296 -18.92 4.62 0.63
CA PHE A 296 -18.79 6.01 1.11
C PHE A 296 -19.81 6.37 2.19
N GLN A 297 -21.04 5.83 2.13
CA GLN A 297 -22.01 5.99 3.20
C GLN A 297 -21.53 5.36 4.51
N GLN A 298 -20.92 4.18 4.45
CA GLN A 298 -20.32 3.54 5.63
C GLN A 298 -19.16 4.37 6.20
N PHE A 299 -18.28 4.90 5.34
CA PHE A 299 -17.18 5.77 5.77
C PHE A 299 -17.68 7.06 6.42
N ASN A 300 -18.73 7.67 5.86
CA ASN A 300 -19.35 8.86 6.44
C ASN A 300 -19.91 8.57 7.84
N LYS A 301 -20.58 7.42 8.03
CA LYS A 301 -21.08 6.99 9.34
C LYS A 301 -19.93 6.77 10.34
N LYS A 302 -18.87 6.05 9.92
CA LYS A 302 -17.69 5.81 10.78
C LYS A 302 -16.98 7.11 11.14
N TYR A 303 -16.81 8.02 10.19
CA TYR A 303 -16.21 9.34 10.43
C TYR A 303 -17.05 10.16 11.42
N ALA A 304 -18.38 10.17 11.28
CA ALA A 304 -19.26 10.91 12.19
C ALA A 304 -19.11 10.43 13.64
N LEU A 305 -18.97 9.12 13.86
CA LEU A 305 -18.74 8.52 15.18
C LEU A 305 -17.36 8.88 15.74
N ALA A 306 -16.31 8.85 14.91
CA ALA A 306 -14.93 9.10 15.32
C ALA A 306 -14.53 10.59 15.30
N ARG A 307 -15.40 11.51 14.86
CA ARG A 307 -15.05 12.90 14.55
C ARG A 307 -14.42 13.63 15.74
N MET A 308 -14.96 13.43 16.94
CA MET A 308 -14.44 14.09 18.14
C MET A 308 -13.07 13.52 18.55
N ASP A 309 -12.90 12.19 18.49
CA ASP A 309 -11.61 11.56 18.78
C ASP A 309 -10.53 11.97 17.78
N ILE A 310 -10.88 12.08 16.49
CA ILE A 310 -9.97 12.59 15.44
C ILE A 310 -9.57 14.03 15.74
N LYS A 311 -10.53 14.90 16.06
CA LYS A 311 -10.24 16.29 16.41
C LYS A 311 -9.33 16.37 17.64
N ASN A 312 -9.63 15.57 18.66
CA ASN A 312 -8.87 15.58 19.91
C ASN A 312 -7.46 15.04 19.74
N ILE A 313 -7.28 13.95 18.99
CA ILE A 313 -5.94 13.39 18.77
C ILE A 313 -5.07 14.32 17.93
N ILE A 314 -5.62 14.94 16.88
CA ILE A 314 -4.86 15.87 16.02
C ILE A 314 -4.45 17.10 16.84
N ASN A 315 -5.40 17.72 17.56
CA ASN A 315 -5.16 18.95 18.31
C ASN A 315 -4.50 18.76 19.68
N ASN A 316 -4.16 17.52 20.05
CA ASN A 316 -3.63 17.19 21.37
C ASN A 316 -4.54 17.66 22.52
N SER A 317 -5.86 17.50 22.37
CA SER A 317 -6.87 18.05 23.28
C SER A 317 -7.74 16.99 23.97
N PHE A 318 -7.22 15.78 24.17
CA PHE A 318 -7.87 14.83 25.06
C PHE A 318 -7.74 15.26 26.52
N ASP A 319 -8.72 14.88 27.35
CA ASP A 319 -8.62 14.94 28.80
C ASP A 319 -7.39 14.15 29.26
N GLU A 320 -6.67 14.63 30.30
CA GLU A 320 -5.51 13.96 30.88
C GLU A 320 -5.79 12.51 31.32
N LYS A 321 -7.06 12.20 31.62
CA LYS A 321 -7.50 10.84 31.98
C LYS A 321 -7.80 9.94 30.78
N SER A 322 -7.74 10.47 29.55
CA SER A 322 -8.01 9.69 28.35
C SER A 322 -6.93 8.62 28.15
N GLN A 323 -7.37 7.41 27.83
CA GLN A 323 -6.48 6.30 27.47
C GLN A 323 -5.60 6.57 26.25
N TRP A 324 -5.90 7.63 25.48
CA TRP A 324 -5.15 8.02 24.29
C TRP A 324 -3.99 9.00 24.58
N VAL A 325 -3.88 9.53 25.79
CA VAL A 325 -2.80 10.48 26.18
C VAL A 325 -1.39 9.91 25.95
N PRO A 326 -1.09 8.64 26.29
CA PRO A 326 0.22 8.06 26.00
C PRO A 326 0.59 8.11 24.52
N LEU A 327 -0.38 7.91 23.62
CA LEU A 327 -0.17 7.99 22.18
C LEU A 327 0.13 9.43 21.74
N MET A 328 -0.57 10.43 22.29
CA MET A 328 -0.27 11.84 21.98
C MET A 328 1.17 12.22 22.29
N ASN A 329 1.67 11.77 23.45
CA ASN A 329 3.03 12.07 23.90
C ASN A 329 4.11 11.45 23.01
N LEU A 330 3.82 10.31 22.34
CA LEU A 330 4.78 9.67 21.42
C LEU A 330 5.15 10.56 20.23
N CYS A 331 4.19 11.26 19.62
CA CYS A 331 4.48 12.19 18.52
C CYS A 331 5.27 13.40 19.01
N SER A 332 4.85 14.00 20.13
CA SER A 332 5.51 15.19 20.69
C SER A 332 6.98 14.95 21.02
N ASN A 333 7.30 13.79 21.61
CA ASN A 333 8.67 13.45 22.00
C ASN A 333 9.63 13.28 20.81
N ASN A 334 9.10 12.93 19.64
CA ASN A 334 9.91 12.69 18.43
C ASN A 334 9.75 13.80 17.37
N ALA A 335 8.99 14.86 17.68
CA ALA A 335 8.62 15.88 16.71
C ALA A 335 9.83 16.57 16.08
N ASN A 336 10.84 16.89 16.91
CA ASN A 336 12.07 17.54 16.45
C ASN A 336 12.90 16.64 15.52
N ASP A 337 12.95 15.34 15.80
CA ASP A 337 13.68 14.36 14.97
C ASP A 337 13.03 14.27 13.58
N PHE A 338 11.72 14.04 13.53
CA PHE A 338 10.97 13.98 12.28
C PHE A 338 11.06 15.30 11.51
N LYS A 339 10.97 16.43 12.22
CA LYS A 339 11.11 17.75 11.63
C LYS A 339 12.48 17.92 10.98
N SER A 340 13.55 17.62 11.71
CA SER A 340 14.93 17.74 11.21
C SER A 340 15.17 16.87 9.98
N ILE A 341 14.72 15.60 10.01
CA ILE A 341 14.83 14.68 8.86
C ILE A 341 14.03 15.20 7.67
N ALA A 342 12.78 15.64 7.88
CA ALA A 342 11.94 16.20 6.83
C ALA A 342 12.56 17.45 6.18
N GLN A 343 13.13 18.36 6.98
CA GLN A 343 13.83 19.53 6.45
C GLN A 343 15.08 19.16 5.62
N ALA A 344 15.84 18.16 6.07
CA ALA A 344 16.96 17.64 5.29
C ALA A 344 16.50 17.04 3.95
N ILE A 345 15.40 16.28 3.95
CA ILE A 345 14.80 15.70 2.74
C ILE A 345 14.31 16.81 1.79
N ILE A 346 13.65 17.85 2.31
CA ILE A 346 13.21 19.00 1.53
C ILE A 346 14.43 19.72 0.93
N GLY A 347 15.48 19.93 1.72
CA GLY A 347 16.70 20.62 1.30
C GLY A 347 17.39 19.94 0.11
N VAL A 348 17.52 18.60 0.14
CA VAL A 348 18.16 17.86 -0.96
C VAL A 348 17.27 17.76 -2.21
N ASN A 349 15.95 17.79 -2.06
CA ASN A 349 15.02 17.71 -3.20
C ASN A 349 14.76 19.05 -3.89
N ARG A 350 14.95 20.20 -3.23
CA ARG A 350 14.80 21.54 -3.85
C ARG A 350 15.75 21.79 -5.03
N ASN A 351 16.89 21.10 -5.06
CA ASN A 351 17.93 21.30 -6.06
C ASN A 351 17.79 20.38 -7.30
N ASN A 352 16.80 19.47 -7.32
CA ASN A 352 16.67 18.43 -8.35
C ASN A 352 15.27 18.43 -9.01
N TYR A 353 15.22 18.11 -10.31
CA TYR A 353 13.99 18.04 -11.12
C TYR A 353 13.18 16.72 -10.96
N HIS A 354 13.33 15.99 -9.85
CA HIS A 354 12.65 14.72 -9.56
C HIS A 354 12.42 14.53 -8.05
N PRO A 355 11.39 13.81 -7.58
CA PRO A 355 9.95 13.79 -7.89
C PRO A 355 9.18 14.93 -7.20
N ASN A 356 7.89 15.11 -7.50
CA ASN A 356 7.01 16.02 -6.75
C ASN A 356 7.03 15.62 -5.25
N LEU A 357 7.30 16.56 -4.34
CA LEU A 357 7.31 16.35 -2.89
C LEU A 357 6.03 15.67 -2.38
N GLN A 358 4.89 15.91 -3.05
CA GLN A 358 3.61 15.24 -2.81
C GLN A 358 3.67 13.71 -3.03
N ASN A 359 4.38 13.24 -4.06
CA ASN A 359 4.53 11.79 -4.30
C ASN A 359 5.47 11.16 -3.27
N LEU A 360 6.50 11.89 -2.86
CA LEU A 360 7.45 11.45 -1.86
C LEU A 360 6.78 11.33 -0.48
N ILE A 361 6.01 12.33 -0.06
CA ILE A 361 5.26 12.27 1.21
C ILE A 361 4.22 11.15 1.21
N SER A 362 3.51 10.95 0.10
CA SER A 362 2.56 9.83 -0.04
C SER A 362 3.29 8.49 0.08
N SER A 363 4.51 8.38 -0.45
CA SER A 363 5.36 7.20 -0.29
C SER A 363 5.80 6.96 1.16
N TYR A 364 6.08 8.01 1.93
CA TYR A 364 6.41 7.86 3.36
C TYR A 364 5.19 7.46 4.20
N ILE A 365 4.03 8.08 3.93
CA ILE A 365 2.75 7.75 4.59
C ILE A 365 2.41 6.28 4.31
N HIS A 366 2.49 5.85 3.05
CA HIS A 366 2.25 4.45 2.67
C HIS A 366 3.09 3.47 3.49
N MET A 367 4.39 3.75 3.66
CA MET A 367 5.27 2.88 4.44
C MET A 367 4.96 2.91 5.94
N SER A 368 4.50 4.04 6.49
CA SER A 368 4.05 4.14 7.88
C SER A 368 2.78 3.34 8.12
N VAL A 369 1.79 3.46 7.22
CA VAL A 369 0.55 2.68 7.28
C VAL A 369 0.84 1.18 7.11
N ASN A 370 1.75 0.80 6.21
CA ASN A 370 2.19 -0.58 6.04
C ASN A 370 2.79 -1.19 7.32
N ARG A 371 3.56 -0.42 8.10
CA ARG A 371 4.11 -0.91 9.38
C ARG A 371 3.04 -1.05 10.45
N LEU A 372 2.09 -0.11 10.47
CA LEU A 372 1.08 0.01 11.51
C LEU A 372 -0.02 -1.05 11.41
N PHE A 373 -0.58 -1.33 10.24
CA PHE A 373 -1.73 -2.23 10.10
C PHE A 373 -1.30 -3.68 9.81
N ILE A 374 -1.93 -4.64 10.48
CA ILE A 374 -1.56 -6.06 10.39
C ILE A 374 -2.04 -6.72 9.09
N SER A 375 -3.15 -6.24 8.53
CA SER A 375 -3.83 -6.74 7.34
C SER A 375 -4.47 -5.56 6.61
N GLU A 376 -4.75 -5.72 5.31
CA GLU A 376 -5.51 -4.73 4.50
C GLU A 376 -4.98 -3.28 4.63
N ALA A 377 -3.66 -3.12 4.74
CA ALA A 377 -3.03 -1.81 5.02
C ALA A 377 -3.42 -0.73 3.98
N ARG A 378 -3.56 -1.11 2.70
CA ARG A 378 -4.00 -0.21 1.62
C ARG A 378 -5.44 0.28 1.83
N PHE A 379 -6.32 -0.59 2.30
CA PHE A 379 -7.71 -0.22 2.60
C PHE A 379 -7.78 0.73 3.81
N HIS A 380 -6.96 0.48 4.84
CA HIS A 380 -6.81 1.40 5.97
C HIS A 380 -6.22 2.75 5.54
N GLU A 381 -5.25 2.76 4.63
CA GLU A 381 -4.66 3.96 4.04
C GLU A 381 -5.73 4.84 3.36
N MET A 382 -6.61 4.22 2.57
CA MET A 382 -7.76 4.91 1.97
C MET A 382 -8.65 5.58 3.03
N ILE A 383 -8.98 4.86 4.10
CA ILE A 383 -9.83 5.38 5.19
C ILE A 383 -9.14 6.57 5.88
N ILE A 384 -7.84 6.46 6.17
CA ILE A 384 -7.06 7.54 6.80
C ILE A 384 -7.11 8.79 5.92
N TYR A 385 -6.87 8.66 4.61
CA TYR A 385 -6.92 9.79 3.69
C TYR A 385 -8.32 10.39 3.57
N ASP A 386 -9.38 9.58 3.48
CA ASP A 386 -10.77 10.08 3.46
C ASP A 386 -11.11 10.87 4.73
N PHE A 387 -10.71 10.37 5.91
CA PHE A 387 -10.99 11.00 7.19
C PHE A 387 -10.20 12.30 7.36
N LEU A 388 -8.91 12.30 7.00
CA LEU A 388 -8.08 13.50 7.00
C LEU A 388 -8.59 14.55 6.01
N CYS A 389 -9.03 14.15 4.82
CA CYS A 389 -9.63 15.04 3.84
C CYS A 389 -10.86 15.78 4.41
N LYS A 390 -11.76 15.05 5.09
CA LYS A 390 -12.93 15.65 5.77
C LYS A 390 -12.54 16.57 6.93
N TYR A 391 -11.54 16.17 7.71
CA TYR A 391 -11.02 16.97 8.82
C TYR A 391 -10.43 18.30 8.32
N TYR A 392 -9.46 18.26 7.41
CA TYR A 392 -8.82 19.47 6.89
C TYR A 392 -9.80 20.39 6.17
N TYR A 393 -10.76 19.85 5.41
CA TYR A 393 -11.82 20.64 4.80
C TYR A 393 -12.65 21.41 5.84
N THR A 394 -12.93 20.79 6.99
CA THR A 394 -13.64 21.45 8.09
C THR A 394 -12.79 22.55 8.72
N GLU A 395 -11.50 22.29 8.96
CA GLU A 395 -10.57 23.28 9.52
C GLU A 395 -10.41 24.51 8.60
N ILE A 396 -10.28 24.31 7.29
CA ILE A 396 -10.23 25.41 6.30
C ILE A 396 -11.49 26.28 6.39
N LYS A 397 -12.68 25.66 6.50
CA LYS A 397 -13.94 26.41 6.65
C LYS A 397 -14.02 27.20 7.96
N ILE A 398 -13.55 26.62 9.06
CA ILE A 398 -13.52 27.32 10.36
C ILE A 398 -12.57 28.53 10.28
N GLN A 399 -11.39 28.36 9.68
CA GLN A 399 -10.42 29.44 9.49
C GLN A 399 -10.95 30.55 8.58
N ALA A 400 -11.72 30.21 7.55
CA ALA A 400 -12.35 31.19 6.66
C ALA A 400 -13.48 31.98 7.32
N ASN A 401 -14.21 31.39 8.27
CA ASN A 401 -15.28 32.07 9.00
C ASN A 401 -14.78 32.94 10.17
N ASN A 402 -13.54 32.73 10.62
CA ASN A 402 -12.90 33.49 11.70
C ASN A 402 -12.00 34.63 11.17
N LYS A 403 -11.83 34.75 9.85
CA LYS A 403 -11.20 35.88 9.16
C LYS A 403 -12.28 36.81 8.62
#